data_AF-A0A1M4VTQ6-F1
#
_entry.id   AF-A0A1M4VTQ6-F1
#
_cell.length_a   1.000
_cell.length_b   1.000
_cell.length_c   1.000
_cell.angle_alpha   90.00
_cell.angle_beta   90.00
_cell.angle_gamma   90.00
#
_symmetry.space_group_name_H-M   'P 1'
#
loop_
_entity.id
_entity.type
_entity.pdbx_description
1 polymer ?
#
loop_
_entity_poly.entity_id
_entity_poly.type
_entity_poly.pdbx_seq_one_letter_code
_entity_poly.pdbx_strand_id
1 'polypeptide(L)'
;MTIIQAFIAEMEDVPVSNTLAGKILSDKGLDASATYSAAVHEQAVDMAVAAALTKALARPSVSEGGYSVRFDAGAIQARIAAIYTKWNVADPGAPTIKAVNPW
;
A
#
# COMPACT_ATOMS: atom_id res chain seq x y z
N MET A 1 -15.30 -13.22 -5.71
CA MET A 1 -14.05 -12.45 -5.69
C MET A 1 -13.13 -13.05 -4.64
N THR A 2 -11.89 -13.37 -5.00
CA THR A 2 -10.86 -13.85 -4.06
C THR A 2 -10.13 -12.67 -3.40
N ILE A 3 -9.38 -12.93 -2.32
CA ILE A 3 -8.58 -11.89 -1.65
C ILE A 3 -7.55 -11.27 -2.61
N ILE A 4 -6.91 -12.08 -3.46
CA ILE A 4 -5.97 -11.54 -4.46
C ILE A 4 -6.65 -10.64 -5.49
N GLN A 5 -7.88 -10.97 -5.91
CA GLN A 5 -8.64 -10.12 -6.83
C GLN A 5 -9.05 -8.80 -6.16
N ALA A 6 -9.43 -8.84 -4.89
CA ALA A 6 -9.73 -7.63 -4.11
C ALA A 6 -8.49 -6.74 -3.98
N PHE A 7 -7.34 -7.32 -3.64
CA PHE A 7 -6.07 -6.60 -3.55
C PHE A 7 -5.66 -5.96 -4.88
N ILE A 8 -5.79 -6.69 -6.00
CA ILE A 8 -5.44 -6.16 -7.33
C ILE A 8 -6.42 -5.06 -7.74
N ALA A 9 -7.72 -5.19 -7.43
CA ALA A 9 -8.71 -4.16 -7.71
C ALA A 9 -8.40 -2.86 -6.95
N GLU A 10 -7.97 -2.95 -5.69
CA GLU A 10 -7.49 -1.78 -4.97
C GLU A 10 -6.21 -1.20 -5.62
N MET A 11 -5.32 -2.02 -6.13
CA MET A 11 -4.07 -1.56 -6.76
C MET A 11 -4.24 -1.09 -8.22
N GLU A 12 -5.43 -0.67 -8.68
CA GLU A 12 -5.68 -0.28 -10.08
C GLU A 12 -4.67 0.76 -10.63
N ASP A 13 -4.23 1.71 -9.81
CA ASP A 13 -3.28 2.76 -10.18
C ASP A 13 -1.83 2.27 -10.32
N VAL A 14 -1.50 1.08 -9.79
CA VAL A 14 -0.15 0.55 -9.71
C VAL A 14 -0.16 -0.91 -10.18
N PRO A 15 0.35 -1.21 -11.39
CA PRO A 15 0.33 -2.58 -11.90
C PRO A 15 1.15 -3.50 -11.00
N VAL A 16 0.49 -4.51 -10.42
CA VAL A 16 1.10 -5.53 -9.57
C VAL A 16 0.93 -6.90 -10.23
N SER A 17 2.01 -7.68 -10.33
CA SER A 17 1.93 -9.06 -10.80
C SER A 17 1.28 -9.96 -9.75
N ASN A 18 0.55 -11.00 -10.19
CA ASN A 18 -0.09 -11.97 -9.29
C ASN A 18 0.91 -12.61 -8.31
N THR A 19 2.16 -12.83 -8.74
CA THR A 19 3.22 -13.38 -7.88
C THR A 19 3.61 -12.41 -6.77
N LEU A 20 3.72 -11.11 -7.08
CA LEU A 20 4.03 -10.09 -6.07
C LEU A 20 2.85 -9.90 -5.11
N ALA A 21 1.63 -9.84 -5.64
CA ALA A 21 0.41 -9.77 -4.83
C ALA A 21 0.30 -10.96 -3.88
N GLY A 22 0.48 -12.19 -4.39
CA GLY A 22 0.50 -13.40 -3.57
C GLY A 22 1.55 -13.36 -2.47
N LYS A 23 2.78 -12.92 -2.78
CA LYS A 23 3.84 -12.76 -1.78
C LYS A 23 3.45 -11.75 -0.68
N ILE A 24 2.94 -10.57 -1.06
CA ILE A 24 2.56 -9.52 -0.10
C ILE A 24 1.43 -9.99 0.82
N LEU A 25 0.43 -10.69 0.26
CA LEU A 25 -0.67 -11.26 1.02
C LEU A 25 -0.18 -12.35 1.98
N SER A 26 0.70 -13.26 1.52
CA SER A 26 1.31 -14.27 2.38
C SER A 26 2.18 -13.68 3.49
N ASP A 27 2.97 -12.63 3.20
CA ASP A 27 3.75 -11.89 4.22
C ASP A 27 2.84 -11.27 5.31
N LYS A 28 1.56 -11.04 5.00
CA LYS A 28 0.52 -10.54 5.92
C LYS A 28 -0.35 -11.65 6.52
N GLY A 29 -0.07 -12.92 6.23
CA GLY A 29 -0.83 -14.07 6.73
C GLY A 29 -2.18 -14.25 6.06
N LEU A 30 -2.40 -13.67 4.88
CA LEU A 30 -3.64 -13.82 4.10
C LEU A 30 -3.48 -14.90 3.03
N ASP A 31 -4.46 -15.79 2.96
CA ASP A 31 -4.58 -16.75 1.86
C ASP A 31 -5.15 -16.05 0.62
N ALA A 32 -4.29 -15.82 -0.37
CA ALA A 32 -4.65 -15.20 -1.64
C ALA A 32 -5.81 -15.89 -2.36
N SER A 33 -5.99 -17.20 -2.16
CA SER A 33 -7.02 -18.02 -2.80
C SER A 33 -8.37 -18.01 -2.06
N ALA A 34 -8.39 -17.54 -0.81
CA ALA A 34 -9.61 -17.48 -0.02
C ALA A 34 -10.64 -16.51 -0.62
N THR A 35 -11.91 -16.76 -0.30
CA THR A 35 -13.01 -15.88 -0.72
C THR A 35 -12.94 -14.58 0.08
N TYR A 36 -12.95 -13.45 -0.62
CA TYR A 36 -12.98 -12.14 0.01
C TYR A 36 -14.34 -11.89 0.69
N SER A 37 -14.28 -11.34 1.89
CA SER A 37 -15.43 -10.87 2.65
C SER A 37 -15.05 -9.55 3.31
N ALA A 38 -15.77 -8.48 3.01
CA ALA A 38 -15.44 -7.15 3.52
C ALA A 38 -15.44 -7.12 5.06
N ALA A 39 -16.43 -7.77 5.69
CA ALA A 39 -16.55 -7.83 7.15
C ALA A 39 -15.35 -8.47 7.87
N VAL A 40 -14.55 -9.27 7.17
CA VAL A 40 -13.44 -10.04 7.77
C VAL A 40 -12.08 -9.60 7.24
N HIS A 41 -11.99 -9.28 5.95
CA HIS A 41 -10.72 -9.15 5.24
C HIS A 41 -10.41 -7.73 4.78
N GLU A 42 -11.38 -6.80 4.78
CA GLU A 42 -11.20 -5.45 4.23
C GLU A 42 -10.01 -4.74 4.87
N GLN A 43 -9.94 -4.72 6.21
CA GLN A 43 -8.81 -4.12 6.92
C GLN A 43 -7.46 -4.76 6.54
N ALA A 44 -7.43 -6.09 6.47
CA ALA A 44 -6.18 -6.80 6.20
C ALA A 44 -5.70 -6.57 4.76
N VAL A 45 -6.63 -6.50 3.80
CA VAL A 45 -6.34 -6.15 2.40
C VAL A 45 -5.86 -4.71 2.30
N ASP A 46 -6.54 -3.76 2.94
CA ASP A 46 -6.12 -2.35 2.96
C ASP A 46 -4.72 -2.19 3.54
N MET A 47 -4.40 -2.87 4.65
CA MET A 47 -3.06 -2.86 5.23
C MET A 47 -2.00 -3.52 4.34
N ALA A 48 -2.37 -4.54 3.55
CA ALA A 48 -1.50 -5.13 2.55
C ALA A 48 -1.23 -4.15 1.40
N VAL A 49 -2.26 -3.42 0.95
CA VAL A 49 -2.18 -2.37 -0.08
C VAL A 49 -1.25 -1.24 0.39
N ALA A 50 -1.45 -0.73 1.61
CA ALA A 50 -0.57 0.29 2.19
C ALA A 50 0.90 -0.19 2.24
N ALA A 51 1.15 -1.43 2.65
CA ALA A 51 2.50 -2.00 2.66
C ALA A 51 3.11 -2.12 1.24
N ALA A 52 2.30 -2.45 0.23
CA ALA A 52 2.72 -2.52 -1.16
C ALA A 52 3.11 -1.13 -1.68
N LEU A 53 2.26 -0.13 -1.42
CA LEU A 53 2.49 1.27 -1.79
C LEU A 53 3.73 1.85 -1.10
N THR A 54 3.95 1.56 0.18
CA THR A 54 5.18 1.98 0.90
C THR A 54 6.43 1.37 0.27
N LYS A 55 6.39 0.10 -0.14
CA LYS A 55 7.50 -0.54 -0.87
C LYS A 55 7.71 0.09 -2.25
N ALA A 56 6.64 0.52 -2.93
CA ALA A 56 6.73 1.22 -4.21
C ALA A 56 7.37 2.61 -4.05
N LEU A 57 6.98 3.36 -3.00
CA LEU A 57 7.53 4.67 -2.67
C LEU A 57 9.03 4.61 -2.32
N ALA A 58 9.47 3.54 -1.66
CA ALA A 58 10.87 3.33 -1.29
C ALA A 58 11.79 2.93 -2.46
N ARG A 59 11.23 2.61 -3.63
CA ARG A 59 12.07 2.25 -4.79
C ARG A 59 12.70 3.52 -5.38
N PRO A 60 14.04 3.56 -5.53
CA PRO A 60 14.67 4.66 -6.23
C PRO A 60 14.15 4.71 -7.67
N SER A 61 13.85 5.91 -8.16
CA SER A 61 13.44 6.13 -9.54
C SER A 61 14.55 5.67 -10.49
N VAL A 62 14.39 4.49 -11.08
CA VAL A 62 15.30 3.98 -12.10
C VAL A 62 14.92 4.68 -13.40
N SER A 63 15.75 5.63 -13.84
CA SER A 63 15.62 6.24 -15.16
C SER A 63 16.42 5.42 -16.17
N GLU A 64 15.74 4.76 -17.10
CA GLU A 64 16.36 4.17 -18.29
C GLU A 64 15.76 4.82 -19.53
N GLY A 65 16.60 5.38 -20.40
CA GLY A 65 16.22 5.72 -21.78
C GLY A 65 15.10 6.74 -22.00
N GLY A 66 14.93 7.74 -21.13
CA GLY A 66 14.02 8.88 -21.39
C GLY A 66 12.54 8.66 -21.03
N TYR A 67 12.17 7.48 -20.54
CA TYR A 67 10.85 7.25 -19.94
C TYR A 67 10.96 7.32 -18.42
N SER A 68 10.52 8.44 -17.84
CA SER A 68 10.30 8.52 -16.40
C SER A 68 8.86 8.08 -16.11
N VAL A 69 8.66 6.86 -15.62
CA VAL A 69 7.42 6.54 -14.92
C VAL A 69 7.48 7.29 -13.59
N ARG A 70 7.09 8.57 -13.61
CA ARG A 70 6.93 9.36 -12.39
C ARG A 70 5.67 8.87 -11.70
N PHE A 71 5.84 7.93 -10.78
CA PHE A 71 4.83 7.72 -9.76
C PHE A 71 4.74 9.02 -8.95
N ASP A 72 3.54 9.60 -8.87
CA ASP A 72 3.32 10.75 -8.01
C ASP A 72 3.44 10.30 -6.54
N ALA A 73 4.62 10.53 -5.99
CA ALA A 73 4.95 10.19 -4.61
C ALA A 73 3.98 10.83 -3.61
N GLY A 74 3.47 12.04 -3.92
CA GLY A 74 2.50 12.75 -3.09
C GLY A 74 1.14 12.06 -3.10
N ALA A 75 0.67 11.63 -4.28
CA ALA A 75 -0.59 10.88 -4.40
C ALA A 75 -0.50 9.52 -3.68
N ILE A 76 0.62 8.80 -3.82
CA ILE A 76 0.84 7.51 -3.12
C ILE A 76 0.86 7.73 -1.60
N GLN A 77 1.56 8.75 -1.11
CA GLN A 77 1.63 9.04 0.32
C GLN A 77 0.27 9.45 0.88
N ALA A 78 -0.51 10.27 0.17
CA ALA A 78 -1.87 10.63 0.55
C ALA A 78 -2.78 9.39 0.64
N ARG A 79 -2.64 8.46 -0.30
CA ARG A 79 -3.39 7.21 -0.31
C ARG A 79 -3.02 6.30 0.87
N ILE A 80 -1.74 6.17 1.18
CA ILE A 80 -1.25 5.44 2.36
C ILE A 80 -1.86 6.04 3.64
N ALA A 81 -1.79 7.37 3.79
CA ALA A 81 -2.33 8.07 4.95
C ALA A 81 -3.86 7.89 5.08
N ALA A 82 -4.60 7.91 3.97
CA ALA A 82 -6.04 7.67 3.95
C ALA A 82 -6.40 6.27 4.46
N ILE A 83 -5.63 5.24 4.05
CA ILE A 83 -5.80 3.86 4.52
C ILE A 83 -5.54 3.75 6.03
N TYR A 84 -4.43 4.31 6.51
CA TYR A 84 -4.10 4.29 7.95
C TYR A 84 -5.15 5.04 8.78
N THR A 85 -5.64 6.17 8.27
CA THR A 85 -6.70 6.97 8.91
C THR A 85 -8.03 6.22 8.98
N LYS A 86 -8.43 5.53 7.89
CA LYS A 86 -9.66 4.71 7.83
C LYS A 86 -9.73 3.69 8.97
N TRP A 87 -8.58 3.10 9.32
CA TRP A 87 -8.48 2.06 10.35
C TRP A 87 -7.99 2.58 11.71
N ASN A 88 -7.84 3.90 11.87
CA ASN A 88 -7.32 4.54 13.08
C ASN A 88 -5.98 3.93 13.55
N VAL A 89 -5.13 3.56 12.59
CA VAL A 89 -3.78 3.03 12.84
C VAL A 89 -2.78 4.16 12.61
N ALA A 90 -1.76 4.27 13.46
CA ALA A 90 -0.72 5.28 13.30
C ALA A 90 0.03 5.07 11.98
N ASP A 91 0.07 6.11 11.14
CA ASP A 91 0.83 6.10 9.89
C ASP A 91 2.33 6.25 10.19
N PRO A 92 3.16 5.24 9.87
CA PRO A 92 4.61 5.31 10.09
C PRO A 92 5.31 6.31 9.15
N GLY A 93 4.66 6.75 8.07
CA GLY A 93 5.16 7.73 7.11
C GLY A 93 4.65 9.16 7.33
N ALA A 94 3.82 9.40 8.36
CA ALA A 94 3.34 10.73 8.68
C ALA A 94 4.50 11.63 9.12
N PRO A 95 4.56 12.90 8.67
CA PRO A 95 5.54 13.84 9.18
C PRO A 95 5.33 14.02 10.68
N THR A 96 6.27 13.50 11.48
CA THR A 96 6.29 13.80 12.90
C THR A 96 6.68 15.26 13.06
N ILE A 97 5.76 16.08 13.57
CA ILE A 97 6.10 17.43 13.99
C ILE A 97 7.10 17.25 15.13
N LYS A 98 8.38 17.44 14.83
CA LYS A 98 9.41 17.54 15.84
C LYS A 98 9.11 18.85 16.57
N ALA A 99 8.34 18.76 17.66
CA ALA A 99 8.09 19.90 18.52
C ALA A 99 9.46 20.36 19.03
N VAL A 100 10.00 21.39 18.40
CA VAL A 100 11.21 22.05 18.90
C VAL A 100 10.74 22.75 20.16
N ASN A 101 11.05 22.17 21.32
CA ASN A 101 10.69 22.75 22.61
C ASN A 101 11.34 24.15 22.67
N PRO A 102 10.58 25.25 22.71
CA PRO A 102 11.15 26.59 22.69
C PRO A 102 11.50 27.04 24.11
N TRP A 103 12.18 26.22 24.90
CA TRP A 103 12.69 26.60 26.24
C TRP A 103 13.94 25.80 26.59
#